data_AF-A0A353Q795-F1
#
_entry.id   AF-A0A353Q795-F1
#
_cell.length_a   1.000
_cell.length_b   1.000
_cell.length_c   1.000
_cell.angle_alpha   90.00
_cell.angle_beta   90.00
_cell.angle_gamma   90.00
#
_symmetry.space_group_name_H-M   'P 1'
#
loop_
_entity.id
_entity.type
_entity.pdbx_description
1 polymer ?
#
loop_
_entity_poly.entity_id
_entity_poly.type
_entity_poly.pdbx_seq_one_letter_code
_entity_poly.pdbx_strand_id
1 'polypeptide(L)'
;MVLLLLGVCITLNANDLTKSVQGVWTVRVVGAPYGYQDYQVTVKQVEGKSFADVKSSALNLKDQALKEVDGKLTTTVDVGESVHVVIWKEKGRIKGTADTSMGKLPIEFSRPEVK
;
A
#
# COMPACT_ATOMS: atom_id res chain seq x y z
N MET A 1 15.35 -36.63 31.30
CA MET A 1 15.46 -36.19 29.90
C MET A 1 14.41 -35.12 29.68
N VAL A 2 14.79 -33.84 29.84
CA VAL A 2 13.86 -32.71 29.73
C VAL A 2 13.88 -32.23 28.28
N LEU A 3 12.84 -32.58 27.52
CA LEU A 3 12.62 -31.98 26.20
C LEU A 3 12.15 -30.53 26.43
N LEU A 4 13.10 -29.59 26.36
CA LEU A 4 12.79 -28.18 26.16
C LEU A 4 12.20 -28.03 24.75
N LEU A 5 10.88 -27.98 24.68
CA LEU A 5 10.15 -27.42 23.54
C LEU A 5 10.64 -25.98 23.36
N LEU A 6 11.62 -25.78 22.48
CA LEU A 6 11.84 -24.49 21.84
C LEU A 6 10.56 -24.17 21.08
N GLY A 7 9.61 -23.56 21.77
CA GLY A 7 8.55 -22.79 21.15
C GLY A 7 9.23 -21.71 20.34
N VAL A 8 9.43 -22.00 19.05
CA VAL A 8 9.72 -20.97 18.06
C VAL A 8 8.50 -20.08 18.07
N CYS A 9 8.54 -19.04 18.90
CA CYS A 9 7.70 -17.87 18.73
C CYS A 9 8.13 -17.28 17.39
N ILE A 10 7.49 -17.73 16.31
CA ILE A 10 7.54 -17.07 15.02
C ILE A 10 6.90 -15.72 15.27
N THR A 11 7.69 -14.75 15.72
CA THR A 11 7.30 -13.36 15.68
C THR A 11 7.12 -13.07 14.20
N LEU A 12 5.87 -13.08 13.73
CA LEU A 12 5.49 -12.46 12.47
C LEU A 12 5.88 -10.99 12.60
N ASN A 13 7.14 -10.69 12.31
CA ASN A 13 7.64 -9.35 12.18
C ASN A 13 6.99 -8.82 10.91
N ALA A 14 5.81 -8.22 11.05
CA ALA A 14 5.25 -7.37 10.02
C ALA A 14 6.38 -6.40 9.61
N ASN A 15 6.77 -6.42 8.33
CA ASN A 15 7.92 -5.70 7.83
C ASN A 15 7.78 -4.20 8.18
N ASP A 16 8.91 -3.51 8.44
CA ASP A 16 8.95 -2.09 8.80
C ASP A 16 8.14 -1.24 7.82
N LEU A 17 8.18 -1.57 6.52
CA LEU A 17 7.38 -0.92 5.50
C LEU A 17 5.87 -1.12 5.74
N THR A 18 5.43 -2.37 5.91
CA THR A 18 4.04 -2.74 6.17
C THR A 18 3.48 -2.02 7.39
N LYS A 19 4.25 -1.95 8.49
CA LYS A 19 3.88 -1.17 9.68
C LYS A 19 3.83 0.33 9.39
N SER A 20 4.81 0.85 8.64
CA SER A 20 4.89 2.27 8.32
C SER A 20 3.74 2.76 7.46
N VAL A 21 3.22 1.91 6.54
CA VAL A 21 2.11 2.27 5.67
C VAL A 21 0.74 2.03 6.28
N GLN A 22 0.63 1.45 7.48
CA GLN A 22 -0.66 1.17 8.09
C GLN A 22 -1.46 2.47 8.38
N GLY A 23 -2.78 2.38 8.22
CA GLY A 23 -3.73 3.46 8.50
C GLY A 23 -4.21 4.19 7.25
N VAL A 24 -4.79 5.36 7.46
CA VAL A 24 -5.40 6.18 6.40
C VAL A 24 -4.35 7.12 5.79
N TRP A 25 -4.42 7.24 4.48
CA TRP A 25 -3.59 8.10 3.64
C TRP A 25 -4.45 8.87 2.65
N THR A 26 -4.07 10.11 2.41
CA THR A 26 -4.43 10.85 1.20
C THR A 26 -3.35 10.57 0.18
N VAL A 27 -3.75 10.11 -1.00
CA VAL A 27 -2.86 9.68 -2.06
C VAL A 27 -3.13 10.52 -3.30
N ARG A 28 -2.08 11.12 -3.85
CA ARG A 28 -2.14 11.90 -5.08
C ARG A 28 -1.30 11.28 -6.18
N VAL A 29 -1.91 10.91 -7.30
CA VAL A 29 -1.19 10.43 -8.49
C VAL A 29 -0.90 11.62 -9.40
N VAL A 30 0.36 12.05 -9.41
CA VAL A 30 0.78 13.27 -10.13
C VAL A 30 0.74 13.01 -11.62
N GLY A 31 0.06 13.89 -12.37
CA GLY A 31 -0.09 13.76 -13.82
C GLY A 31 -1.19 12.79 -14.26
N ALA A 32 -1.94 12.20 -13.33
CA ALA A 32 -3.11 11.40 -13.70
C ALA A 32 -4.20 12.29 -14.33
N PRO A 33 -4.83 11.85 -15.43
CA PRO A 33 -5.87 12.60 -16.10
C PRO A 33 -7.24 12.34 -15.43
N TYR A 34 -8.24 13.16 -15.76
CA TYR A 34 -9.67 12.89 -15.55
C TYR A 34 -10.09 12.35 -14.16
N GLY A 35 -9.76 13.05 -13.06
CA GLY A 35 -10.33 12.76 -11.74
C GLY A 35 -9.72 11.55 -11.00
N TYR A 36 -8.68 10.94 -11.56
CA TYR A 36 -7.87 9.87 -10.94
C TYR A 36 -6.67 10.42 -10.16
N GLN A 37 -6.79 11.65 -9.66
CA GLN A 37 -5.68 12.36 -9.05
C GLN A 37 -5.65 12.10 -7.55
N ASP A 38 -6.77 12.21 -6.87
CA ASP A 38 -6.84 12.20 -5.40
C ASP A 38 -7.68 11.03 -4.89
N TYR A 39 -7.11 10.26 -3.98
CA TYR A 39 -7.72 9.09 -3.35
C TYR A 39 -7.50 9.08 -1.85
N GLN A 40 -8.43 8.50 -1.13
CA GLN A 40 -8.22 8.04 0.23
C GLN A 40 -7.87 6.55 0.18
N VAL A 41 -6.71 6.19 0.72
CA VAL A 41 -6.27 4.80 0.84
C VAL A 41 -6.19 4.42 2.30
N THR A 42 -6.84 3.33 2.67
CA THR A 42 -6.74 2.75 4.02
C THR A 42 -5.98 1.44 3.92
N VAL A 43 -4.80 1.38 4.52
CA VAL A 43 -4.01 0.15 4.59
C VAL A 43 -4.27 -0.54 5.93
N LYS A 44 -4.71 -1.78 5.88
CA LYS A 44 -5.02 -2.63 7.03
C LYS A 44 -4.23 -3.93 6.98
N GLN A 45 -3.97 -4.50 8.15
CA GLN A 45 -3.30 -5.78 8.27
C GLN A 45 -4.26 -6.80 8.90
N VAL A 46 -4.42 -7.95 8.24
CA VAL A 46 -5.29 -9.04 8.67
C VAL A 46 -4.50 -10.34 8.56
N GLU A 47 -4.35 -11.08 9.66
CA GLU A 47 -3.61 -12.36 9.71
C GLU A 47 -2.19 -12.29 9.11
N GLY A 48 -1.48 -11.19 9.35
CA GLY A 48 -0.13 -10.96 8.83
C GLY A 48 -0.07 -10.52 7.36
N LYS A 49 -1.19 -10.50 6.64
CA LYS A 49 -1.30 -9.99 5.26
C LYS A 49 -1.75 -8.55 5.23
N SER A 50 -1.30 -7.81 4.24
CA SER A 50 -1.61 -6.39 4.05
C SER A 50 -2.65 -6.20 2.96
N PHE A 51 -3.64 -5.36 3.24
CA PHE A 51 -4.72 -5.04 2.32
C PHE A 51 -4.90 -3.53 2.25
N ALA A 52 -5.31 -3.03 1.08
CA ALA A 52 -5.64 -1.64 0.85
C ALA A 52 -7.10 -1.49 0.40
N ASP A 53 -7.81 -0.57 1.04
CA ASP A 53 -9.09 -0.07 0.57
C ASP A 53 -8.85 1.29 -0.08
N VAL A 54 -9.35 1.49 -1.31
CA VAL A 54 -9.15 2.72 -2.09
C VAL A 54 -10.50 3.38 -2.35
N LYS A 55 -10.64 4.64 -1.98
CA LYS A 55 -11.88 5.40 -2.11
C LYS A 55 -11.64 6.78 -2.74
N SER A 56 -12.38 7.11 -3.77
CA SER A 56 -12.51 8.45 -4.34
C SER A 56 -13.95 8.65 -4.84
N SER A 57 -14.24 9.79 -5.47
CA SER A 57 -15.53 10.03 -6.13
C SER A 57 -15.76 9.11 -7.33
N ALA A 58 -14.70 8.65 -7.97
CA ALA A 58 -14.74 7.80 -9.17
C ALA A 58 -14.47 6.31 -8.89
N LEU A 59 -13.91 5.98 -7.72
CA LEU A 59 -13.41 4.63 -7.42
C LEU A 59 -13.74 4.18 -6.00
N ASN A 60 -14.13 2.92 -5.84
CA ASN A 60 -14.34 2.30 -4.54
C ASN A 60 -13.90 0.83 -4.59
N LEU A 61 -12.64 0.60 -4.26
CA LEU A 61 -12.03 -0.73 -4.20
C LEU A 61 -11.83 -1.14 -2.75
N LYS A 62 -12.07 -2.41 -2.48
CA LYS A 62 -11.90 -3.00 -1.15
C LYS A 62 -10.96 -4.17 -1.21
N ASP A 63 -10.27 -4.40 -0.11
CA ASP A 63 -9.46 -5.60 0.15
C ASP A 63 -8.43 -5.89 -0.94
N GLN A 64 -7.84 -4.84 -1.51
CA GLN A 64 -6.78 -4.98 -2.51
C GLN A 64 -5.54 -5.55 -1.81
N ALA A 65 -5.19 -6.79 -2.13
CA ALA A 65 -4.04 -7.44 -1.52
C ALA A 65 -2.75 -6.70 -1.90
N LEU A 66 -1.97 -6.36 -0.89
CA LEU A 66 -0.62 -5.83 -1.05
C LEU A 66 0.36 -7.00 -0.87
N LYS A 67 1.14 -7.27 -1.90
CA LYS A 67 2.21 -8.27 -1.87
C LYS A 67 3.52 -7.60 -1.54
N GLU A 68 4.35 -8.25 -0.76
CA GLU A 68 5.69 -7.76 -0.49
C GLU A 68 6.69 -8.43 -1.44
N VAL A 69 7.44 -7.63 -2.19
CA VAL A 69 8.46 -8.08 -3.14
C VAL A 69 9.66 -7.15 -3.02
N ASP A 70 10.85 -7.69 -2.73
CA ASP A 70 12.11 -6.93 -2.62
C ASP A 70 12.04 -5.71 -1.69
N GLY A 71 11.35 -5.83 -0.56
CA GLY A 71 11.19 -4.75 0.41
C GLY A 71 10.26 -3.62 -0.06
N LYS A 72 9.46 -3.86 -1.11
CA LYS A 72 8.41 -2.97 -1.60
C LYS A 72 7.05 -3.64 -1.49
N LEU A 73 6.00 -2.84 -1.35
CA LEU A 73 4.63 -3.32 -1.44
C LEU A 73 4.12 -3.11 -2.86
N THR A 74 3.54 -4.15 -3.45
CA THR A 74 3.02 -4.13 -4.82
C THR A 74 1.57 -4.57 -4.84
N THR A 75 0.80 -3.98 -5.76
CA THR A 75 -0.57 -4.40 -6.04
C THR A 75 -0.92 -4.04 -7.47
N THR A 76 -1.89 -4.74 -8.05
CA THR A 76 -2.41 -4.44 -9.38
C THR A 76 -3.88 -4.12 -9.23
N VAL A 77 -4.30 -3.03 -9.82
CA VAL A 77 -5.63 -2.46 -9.68
C VAL A 77 -6.22 -2.24 -11.07
N ASP A 78 -7.40 -2.80 -11.32
CA ASP A 78 -8.10 -2.67 -12.61
C ASP A 78 -9.12 -1.52 -12.57
N VAL A 79 -8.82 -0.43 -13.28
CA VAL A 79 -9.61 0.83 -13.30
C VAL A 79 -9.91 1.30 -14.73
N GLY A 80 -10.33 0.36 -15.59
CA GLY A 80 -10.43 0.55 -17.04
C GLY A 80 -9.11 0.25 -17.77
N GLU A 81 -8.01 0.24 -17.03
CA GLU A 81 -6.73 -0.37 -17.39
C GLU A 81 -6.14 -1.07 -16.14
N SER A 82 -5.26 -2.05 -16.35
CA SER A 82 -4.52 -2.68 -15.26
C SER A 82 -3.34 -1.78 -14.85
N VAL A 83 -3.45 -1.17 -13.67
CA VAL A 83 -2.42 -0.30 -13.10
C VAL A 83 -1.61 -1.06 -12.08
N HIS A 84 -0.30 -1.16 -12.28
CA HIS A 84 0.60 -1.77 -11.31
C HIS A 84 1.16 -0.70 -10.36
N VAL A 85 0.85 -0.83 -9.08
CA VAL A 85 1.25 0.10 -8.03
C VAL A 85 2.40 -0.49 -7.23
N VAL A 86 3.45 0.30 -7.04
CA VAL A 86 4.61 -0.05 -6.23
C VAL A 86 4.81 1.01 -5.16
N ILE A 87 4.96 0.60 -3.91
CA ILE A 87 5.10 1.46 -2.73
C ILE A 87 6.37 1.07 -1.98
N TRP A 88 7.17 2.06 -1.57
CA TRP A 88 8.39 1.84 -0.81
C TRP A 88 8.66 2.99 0.16
N LYS A 89 9.58 2.76 1.10
CA LYS A 89 10.06 3.78 2.04
C LYS A 89 11.45 4.24 1.61
N GLU A 90 11.62 5.55 1.47
CA GLU A 90 12.91 6.16 1.14
C GLU A 90 13.15 7.36 2.06
N LYS A 91 14.26 7.36 2.79
CA LYS A 91 14.64 8.43 3.73
C LYS A 91 13.50 8.84 4.69
N GLY A 92 12.79 7.85 5.22
CA GLY A 92 11.68 8.05 6.16
C GLY A 92 10.36 8.49 5.53
N ARG A 93 10.30 8.66 4.21
CA ARG A 93 9.07 9.02 3.48
C ARG A 93 8.53 7.83 2.71
N ILE A 94 7.21 7.70 2.66
CA ILE A 94 6.53 6.73 1.80
C ILE A 94 6.47 7.33 0.39
N LYS A 95 6.90 6.55 -0.59
CA LYS A 95 6.88 6.87 -2.01
C LYS A 95 6.17 5.77 -2.76
N GLY A 96 5.69 6.07 -3.95
CA GLY A 96 5.13 5.06 -4.83
C GLY A 96 5.04 5.52 -6.26
N THR A 97 4.73 4.56 -7.12
CA THR A 97 4.49 4.78 -8.55
C THR A 97 3.33 3.93 -9.02
N ALA A 98 2.54 4.49 -9.94
CA ALA A 98 1.54 3.78 -10.71
C ALA A 98 2.08 3.60 -12.14
N ASP A 99 2.27 2.35 -12.55
CA ASP A 99 2.60 2.00 -13.93
C ASP A 99 1.29 1.92 -14.72
N THR A 100 1.05 2.90 -15.59
CA THR A 100 -0.13 2.98 -16.47
C THR A 100 0.28 2.86 -17.93
N SER A 101 -0.69 2.75 -18.83
CA SER A 101 -0.47 2.80 -20.29
C SER A 101 0.20 4.09 -20.77
N MET A 102 0.10 5.19 -20.01
CA MET A 102 0.75 6.46 -20.31
C MET A 102 2.17 6.58 -19.74
N GLY A 103 2.61 5.58 -18.99
CA GLY A 103 3.92 5.52 -18.36
C GLY A 103 3.86 5.46 -16.83
N LYS A 104 5.02 5.66 -16.21
CA LYS A 104 5.19 5.54 -14.76
C LYS A 104 4.89 6.87 -14.07
N LEU A 105 3.75 6.96 -13.41
CA LEU A 105 3.31 8.16 -12.70
C LEU A 105 3.73 8.10 -11.23
N PRO A 106 4.30 9.18 -10.67
CA PRO A 106 4.65 9.22 -9.26
C PRO A 106 3.40 9.39 -8.38
N ILE A 107 3.45 8.77 -7.20
CA ILE A 107 2.40 8.84 -6.19
C ILE A 107 2.94 9.56 -4.95
N GLU A 108 2.23 10.60 -4.55
CA GLU A 108 2.46 11.34 -3.31
C GLU A 108 1.55 10.81 -2.21
N PHE A 109 2.12 10.56 -1.04
CA PHE A 109 1.41 10.06 0.14
C PHE A 109 1.46 11.13 1.23
N SER A 110 0.30 11.51 1.74
CA SER A 110 0.16 12.36 2.92
C SER A 110 -0.79 11.73 3.92
N ARG A 111 -0.59 12.02 5.20
CA ARG A 111 -1.60 11.66 6.21
C ARG A 111 -2.77 12.65 6.08
N PRO A 112 -4.03 12.20 6.22
CA PRO A 112 -5.15 13.12 6.27
C PRO A 112 -4.94 14.11 7.41
N GLU A 113 -5.18 15.39 7.17
CA GLU A 113 -5.20 16.39 8.24
C GLU A 113 -6.29 15.99 9.24
N VAL A 114 -5.88 15.70 10.48
CA VAL A 114 -6.81 15.56 11.60
C VAL A 114 -7.20 16.98 11.99
N LYS A 115 -8.42 17.38 11.64
CA LYS A 115 -9.03 18.62 12.16
C LYS A 115 -9.45 18.45 13.61
#